data_AF-A0A7J5ZUR2-F1
#
_entry.id   AF-A0A7J5ZUR2-F1
#
_cell.length_a   1.000
_cell.length_b   1.000
_cell.length_c   1.000
_cell.angle_alpha   90.00
_cell.angle_beta   90.00
_cell.angle_gamma   90.00
#
_symmetry.space_group_name_H-M   'P 1'
#
loop_
_entity.id
_entity.type
_entity.pdbx_description
1 polymer ?
#
loop_
_entity_poly.entity_id
_entity_poly.type
_entity_poly.pdbx_seq_one_letter_code
_entity_poly.pdbx_strand_id
1 'polypeptide(L)'
;MAESHLPEIFPKVALLVDPETVDPSTVLKKTGVKIQQRDQRLEVDGTFEDIDHVFLEVSRKKRQIGQKQRISVYEHTSASMKSASSTLVEPVEVDSVIMNYIQKKCSAELDKIKQPEVSMQVNMTQVTFHSRGTRQGTILAQLARERFVTFYQKIATELQSRSYNLDATQLQSLLAKFPELLLGNGKGKTDEITLTGRFVILERFEEFIKSPGKRSSPRQINHTVDMSATASRQKLQDKSLDKEETCSICLEEMVKSKTKTLEKCKHSFCNDCLKRAFEIKPVCPTCGVIYGALKGTQPKGGNMKITYDKLSLPGYENYGTIIINYVIPDGVQRDEHPNPGKPYQGAVRTAYLPDCTEGNKVLNLLKQAFDQRLTFTVGYSSTTGKNNVVTWNDIHHKTCRYGGPTAYGYPDPYYLKRVQEELKVKGIY
;
A
#
# COMPACT_ATOMS: atom_id res chain seq x y z
N MET A 1 22.17 -19.39 -3.87
CA MET A 1 20.99 -19.01 -3.08
C MET A 1 20.84 -17.51 -3.23
N ALA A 2 19.86 -17.05 -4.01
CA ALA A 2 19.61 -15.64 -4.27
C ALA A 2 18.24 -15.30 -3.70
N GLU A 3 18.23 -14.41 -2.70
CA GLU A 3 17.02 -13.85 -2.10
C GLU A 3 16.28 -13.04 -3.18
N SER A 4 15.09 -13.51 -3.54
CA SER A 4 14.21 -12.83 -4.48
C SER A 4 13.49 -11.69 -3.75
N HIS A 5 14.14 -10.53 -3.64
CA HIS A 5 13.47 -9.29 -3.28
C HIS A 5 12.48 -8.90 -4.39
N LEU A 6 11.24 -8.60 -4.00
CA LEU A 6 10.24 -8.02 -4.89
C LEU A 6 10.77 -6.67 -5.43
N PRO A 7 10.57 -6.34 -6.71
CA PRO A 7 11.15 -5.13 -7.29
C PRO A 7 10.58 -3.88 -6.61
N GLU A 8 11.47 -2.97 -6.20
CA GLU A 8 11.11 -1.67 -5.66
C GLU A 8 10.24 -0.89 -6.65
N ILE A 9 9.14 -0.34 -6.13
CA ILE A 9 8.08 0.33 -6.88
C ILE A 9 8.56 1.69 -7.45
N PHE A 10 9.73 2.18 -7.03
CA PHE A 10 10.36 3.39 -7.56
C PHE A 10 11.87 3.17 -7.79
N PRO A 11 12.30 2.77 -8.99
CA PRO A 11 13.71 2.44 -9.24
C PRO A 11 14.64 3.66 -9.18
N LYS A 12 14.09 4.89 -9.20
CA LYS A 12 14.82 6.15 -9.06
C LYS A 12 13.98 7.21 -8.36
N VAL A 13 14.58 7.88 -7.39
CA VAL A 13 14.02 8.99 -6.62
C VAL A 13 14.97 10.19 -6.75
N ALA A 14 14.40 11.38 -6.95
CA ALA A 14 15.15 12.63 -7.04
C ALA A 14 15.01 13.42 -5.73
N LEU A 15 16.14 13.86 -5.18
CA LEU A 15 16.25 14.61 -3.94
C LEU A 15 16.77 16.02 -4.22
N LEU A 16 16.02 17.05 -3.82
CA LEU A 16 16.48 18.44 -3.92
C LEU A 16 17.17 18.86 -2.62
N VAL A 17 18.46 19.18 -2.71
CA VAL A 17 19.35 19.54 -1.61
C VAL A 17 19.79 20.99 -1.78
N ASP A 18 19.82 21.74 -0.68
CA ASP A 18 20.37 23.10 -0.71
C ASP A 18 21.91 23.04 -0.62
N PRO A 19 22.67 23.64 -1.57
CA PRO A 19 24.13 23.62 -1.60
C PRO A 19 24.77 24.21 -0.34
N GLU A 20 24.09 25.06 0.42
CA GLU A 20 24.58 25.57 1.71
C GLU A 20 24.53 24.52 2.84
N THR A 21 23.77 23.43 2.65
CA THR A 21 23.54 22.40 3.67
C THR A 21 24.42 21.16 3.50
N VAL A 22 25.04 20.97 2.33
CA VAL A 22 25.87 19.80 2.00
C VAL A 22 26.99 20.21 1.05
N ASP A 23 28.26 19.98 1.43
CA ASP A 23 29.41 20.20 0.55
C ASP A 23 29.34 19.22 -0.66
N PRO A 24 29.18 19.73 -1.90
CA PRO A 24 29.00 18.93 -3.11
C PRO A 24 30.11 17.89 -3.32
N SER A 25 31.34 18.21 -2.89
CA SER A 25 32.51 17.34 -3.02
C SER A 25 32.43 16.05 -2.19
N THR A 26 31.54 16.01 -1.20
CA THR A 26 31.31 14.79 -0.39
C THR A 26 30.34 13.81 -1.03
N VAL A 27 29.34 14.31 -1.76
CA VAL A 27 28.34 13.49 -2.47
C VAL A 27 28.95 12.86 -3.74
N LEU A 28 30.03 13.47 -4.25
CA LEU A 28 30.76 13.10 -5.48
C LEU A 28 31.54 11.77 -5.43
N LYS A 29 31.64 11.07 -4.30
CA LYS A 29 32.52 9.88 -4.17
C LYS A 29 31.86 8.51 -4.36
N LYS A 30 30.54 8.42 -4.60
CA LYS A 30 29.86 7.12 -4.79
C LYS A 30 29.40 6.89 -6.23
N THR A 31 29.77 5.73 -6.77
CA THR A 31 29.33 5.20 -8.06
C THR A 31 27.84 4.83 -8.01
N GLY A 32 27.00 5.54 -8.78
CA GLY A 32 25.56 5.23 -8.95
C GLY A 32 24.63 6.45 -8.85
N VAL A 33 25.08 7.51 -8.19
CA VAL A 33 24.32 8.75 -7.96
C VAL A 33 24.62 9.76 -9.07
N LYS A 34 23.58 10.40 -9.64
CA LYS A 34 23.74 11.53 -10.56
C LYS A 34 23.33 12.82 -9.85
N ILE A 35 24.13 13.87 -10.00
CA ILE A 35 23.82 15.17 -9.40
C ILE A 35 23.73 16.21 -10.51
N GLN A 36 22.66 17.00 -10.52
CA GLN A 36 22.47 18.12 -11.43
C GLN A 36 22.19 19.39 -10.63
N GLN A 37 22.79 20.50 -11.01
CA GLN A 37 22.48 21.79 -10.40
C GLN A 37 21.27 22.38 -11.12
N ARG A 38 20.20 22.63 -10.37
CA ARG A 38 18.96 23.21 -10.87
C ARG A 38 18.60 24.41 -9.99
N ASP A 39 18.70 25.59 -10.58
CA ASP A 39 18.55 26.88 -9.89
C ASP A 39 19.56 27.03 -8.72
N GLN A 40 19.10 27.45 -7.54
CA GLN A 40 19.91 27.57 -6.32
C GLN A 40 20.06 26.23 -5.56
N ARG A 41 19.67 25.09 -6.14
CA ARG A 41 19.62 23.77 -5.47
C ARG A 41 20.34 22.67 -6.26
N LEU A 42 20.73 21.61 -5.55
CA LEU A 42 21.35 20.40 -6.08
C LEU A 42 20.30 19.28 -6.14
N GLU A 43 20.03 18.77 -7.32
CA GLU A 43 19.17 17.62 -7.55
C GLU A 43 20.02 16.34 -7.56
N VAL A 44 19.72 15.39 -6.67
CA VAL A 44 20.45 14.13 -6.48
C VAL A 44 19.53 12.97 -6.88
N ASP A 45 19.91 12.26 -7.93
CA ASP A 45 19.18 11.13 -8.50
C ASP A 45 19.84 9.80 -8.11
N GLY A 46 19.06 8.86 -7.53
CA GLY A 46 19.53 7.53 -7.14
C GLY A 46 18.38 6.56 -6.83
N THR A 47 18.71 5.31 -6.47
CA THR A 47 17.72 4.36 -5.91
C THR A 47 17.24 4.81 -4.53
N PHE A 48 16.18 4.18 -3.99
CA PHE A 48 15.71 4.50 -2.64
C PHE A 48 16.82 4.30 -1.59
N GLU A 49 17.61 3.23 -1.72
CA GLU A 49 18.75 2.93 -0.85
C GLU A 49 19.89 3.96 -1.01
N ASP A 50 20.13 4.47 -2.22
CA ASP A 50 21.10 5.54 -2.45
C ASP A 50 20.68 6.84 -1.76
N ILE A 51 19.39 7.21 -1.87
CA ILE A 51 18.84 8.42 -1.25
C ILE A 51 18.75 8.28 0.27
N ASP A 52 18.40 7.10 0.79
CA ASP A 52 18.40 6.80 2.23
C ASP A 52 19.83 6.84 2.79
N HIS A 53 20.82 6.37 2.04
CA HIS A 53 22.23 6.50 2.41
C HIS A 53 22.72 7.96 2.40
N VAL A 54 22.33 8.76 1.41
CA VAL A 54 22.61 10.21 1.37
C VAL A 54 21.97 10.90 2.58
N PHE A 55 20.72 10.56 2.91
CA PHE A 55 20.01 11.05 4.08
C PHE A 55 20.70 10.67 5.41
N LEU A 56 21.20 9.44 5.53
CA LEU A 56 21.97 8.97 6.68
C LEU A 56 23.34 9.66 6.80
N GLU A 57 24.04 9.94 5.70
CA GLU A 57 25.32 10.67 5.72
C GLU A 57 25.17 12.14 6.09
N VAL A 58 24.14 12.82 5.56
CA VAL A 58 23.78 14.19 5.96
C VAL A 58 23.45 14.25 7.46
N SER A 59 22.75 13.23 7.97
CA SER A 59 22.43 13.08 9.39
C SER A 59 23.67 12.79 10.26
N ARG A 60 24.67 12.04 9.74
CA ARG A 60 25.92 11.71 10.43
C ARG A 60 26.90 12.90 10.50
N LYS A 61 27.06 13.71 9.45
CA LYS A 61 27.94 14.89 9.46
C LYS A 61 27.48 15.96 10.46
N LYS A 62 26.19 16.04 10.77
CA LYS A 62 25.65 16.94 11.81
C LYS A 62 26.19 16.62 13.22
N ARG A 63 26.49 15.35 13.51
CA ARG A 63 27.15 14.93 14.76
C ARG A 63 28.62 15.35 14.83
N GLN A 64 29.33 15.42 13.70
CA GLN A 64 30.73 15.88 13.64
C GLN A 64 30.86 17.41 13.64
N ILE A 65 29.97 18.14 12.95
CA ILE A 65 29.96 19.61 12.95
C ILE A 65 29.52 20.15 14.33
N GLY A 66 28.54 19.49 14.97
CA GLY A 66 28.12 19.81 16.33
C GLY A 66 29.16 19.51 17.42
N GLN A 67 30.20 18.71 17.13
CA GLN A 67 31.34 18.50 18.03
C GLN A 67 32.50 19.50 17.78
N LYS A 68 32.64 20.06 16.57
CA LYS A 68 33.69 21.05 16.27
C LYS A 68 33.33 22.50 16.60
N GLN A 69 32.05 22.84 16.75
CA GLN A 69 31.59 24.20 17.10
C GLN A 69 31.34 24.43 18.60
N ARG A 70 32.13 23.77 19.47
CA ARG A 70 32.35 24.24 20.84
C ARG A 70 33.79 24.72 20.96
N ILE A 71 34.11 25.87 20.39
CA ILE A 71 35.19 26.79 20.82
C ILE A 71 35.04 28.09 19.99
N SER A 72 35.11 29.23 20.68
CA SER A 72 35.31 30.61 20.19
C SER A 72 34.07 31.34 19.63
N VAL A 73 33.33 32.19 20.37
CA VAL A 73 33.61 33.56 20.88
C VAL A 73 33.14 34.67 19.90
N TYR A 74 32.05 35.35 20.31
CA TYR A 74 31.70 36.78 20.21
C TYR A 74 31.17 37.47 18.92
N GLU A 75 30.24 38.42 19.19
CA GLU A 75 29.73 39.59 18.42
C GLU A 75 28.85 39.34 17.17
N HIS A 76 27.88 40.17 16.76
CA HIS A 76 26.95 41.16 17.32
C HIS A 76 26.01 41.55 16.13
N THR A 77 24.71 41.83 16.41
CA THR A 77 23.75 42.72 15.68
C THR A 77 23.69 42.72 14.13
N SER A 78 22.55 42.56 13.45
CA SER A 78 21.34 43.40 13.53
C SER A 78 20.24 42.90 12.56
N ALA A 79 19.04 43.44 12.74
CA ALA A 79 17.76 43.01 12.20
C ALA A 79 17.44 43.50 10.77
N SER A 80 16.69 42.69 10.03
CA SER A 80 15.35 43.02 9.49
C SER A 80 15.10 42.27 8.19
N MET A 81 14.24 41.25 8.25
CA MET A 81 13.17 40.99 7.27
C MET A 81 12.17 40.04 7.94
N LYS A 82 11.06 40.61 8.41
CA LYS A 82 9.90 39.86 8.90
C LYS A 82 9.01 39.47 7.72
N SER A 83 8.45 38.25 7.84
CA SER A 83 7.37 37.63 7.06
C SER A 83 7.77 37.13 5.67
N ALA A 84 7.57 35.86 5.29
CA ALA A 84 6.47 34.97 5.65
C ALA A 84 6.92 33.64 6.31
N SER A 85 6.35 33.37 7.49
CA SER A 85 6.29 32.04 8.08
C SER A 85 5.03 31.36 7.54
N SER A 86 5.15 30.17 6.94
CA SER A 86 4.04 29.24 6.73
C SER A 86 4.45 27.89 7.29
N THR A 87 3.81 27.51 8.39
CA THR A 87 4.43 26.74 9.48
C THR A 87 3.62 25.49 9.87
N LEU A 88 2.75 24.93 9.01
CA LEU A 88 1.93 23.76 9.37
C LEU A 88 1.76 22.76 8.21
N VAL A 89 2.02 21.48 8.50
CA VAL A 89 1.70 20.35 7.63
C VAL A 89 0.18 20.09 7.69
N GLU A 90 -0.47 20.00 6.54
CA GLU A 90 -1.93 19.83 6.47
C GLU A 90 -2.40 18.52 7.13
N PRO A 91 -3.50 18.55 7.92
CA PRO A 91 -4.11 17.35 8.48
C PRO A 91 -4.54 16.35 7.40
N VAL A 92 -4.52 15.06 7.75
CA VAL A 92 -5.07 13.99 6.93
C VAL A 92 -6.41 13.58 7.51
N GLU A 93 -7.48 13.72 6.72
CA GLU A 93 -8.81 13.19 7.07
C GLU A 93 -8.80 11.66 7.03
N VAL A 94 -9.40 11.05 8.04
CA VAL A 94 -9.41 9.60 8.26
C VAL A 94 -10.73 9.13 8.85
N ASP A 95 -11.17 7.96 8.42
CA ASP A 95 -12.25 7.20 9.06
C ASP A 95 -11.80 6.60 10.40
N SER A 96 -12.63 6.81 11.43
CA SER A 96 -12.37 6.37 12.81
C SER A 96 -12.25 4.85 12.99
N VAL A 97 -12.99 4.06 12.22
CA VAL A 97 -12.98 2.59 12.29
C VAL A 97 -11.66 2.07 11.72
N ILE A 98 -11.26 2.61 10.57
CA ILE A 98 -10.00 2.27 9.90
C ILE A 98 -8.80 2.69 10.77
N MET A 99 -8.85 3.86 11.40
CA MET A 99 -7.80 4.30 12.30
C MET A 99 -7.66 3.45 13.56
N ASN A 100 -8.78 3.08 14.18
CA ASN A 100 -8.78 2.18 15.32
C ASN A 100 -8.17 0.82 14.94
N TYR A 101 -8.46 0.32 13.73
CA TYR A 101 -7.82 -0.88 13.19
C TYR A 101 -6.31 -0.70 13.02
N ILE A 102 -5.87 0.37 12.37
CA ILE A 102 -4.45 0.67 12.15
C ILE A 102 -3.69 0.75 13.49
N GLN A 103 -4.24 1.46 14.47
CA GLN A 103 -3.62 1.61 15.79
C GLN A 103 -3.49 0.28 16.54
N LYS A 104 -4.48 -0.61 16.43
CA LYS A 104 -4.51 -1.88 17.19
C LYS A 104 -3.84 -3.05 16.48
N LYS A 105 -3.87 -3.08 15.14
CA LYS A 105 -3.44 -4.24 14.34
C LYS A 105 -2.22 -3.97 13.45
N CYS A 106 -1.84 -2.71 13.26
CA CYS A 106 -0.72 -2.32 12.40
C CYS A 106 0.22 -1.29 13.07
N SER A 107 0.37 -1.39 14.39
CA SER A 107 1.17 -0.44 15.19
C SER A 107 2.65 -0.43 14.80
N ALA A 108 3.24 -1.58 14.48
CA ALA A 108 4.64 -1.69 14.12
C ALA A 108 4.97 -0.93 12.82
N GLU A 109 4.13 -1.07 11.79
CA GLU A 109 4.24 -0.32 10.53
C GLU A 109 4.00 1.18 10.75
N LEU A 110 3.04 1.52 11.61
CA LEU A 110 2.73 2.91 11.95
C LEU A 110 3.90 3.59 12.69
N ASP A 111 4.63 2.87 13.53
CA ASP A 111 5.80 3.41 14.23
C ASP A 111 7.01 3.60 13.32
N LYS A 112 7.17 2.74 12.30
CA LYS A 112 8.16 2.95 11.23
C LYS A 112 7.92 4.24 10.44
N ILE A 113 6.65 4.66 10.31
CA ILE A 113 6.26 5.89 9.61
C ILE A 113 6.58 7.15 10.45
N LYS A 114 6.44 7.07 11.78
CA LYS A 114 6.68 8.21 12.69
C LYS A 114 8.18 8.53 12.81
N GLN A 115 9.03 7.54 13.09
CA GLN A 115 10.42 7.75 13.54
C GLN A 115 10.53 8.67 14.80
N PRO A 116 11.67 8.70 15.51
CA PRO A 116 11.79 9.47 16.77
C PRO A 116 11.54 10.99 16.63
N GLU A 117 11.79 11.55 15.45
CA GLU A 117 11.83 13.00 15.20
C GLU A 117 10.47 13.60 14.79
N VAL A 118 9.46 12.77 14.50
CA VAL A 118 8.10 13.21 14.14
C VAL A 118 7.08 12.67 15.15
N SER A 119 6.22 13.54 15.65
CA SER A 119 5.05 13.14 16.41
C SER A 119 3.82 13.08 15.51
N MET A 120 2.96 12.10 15.78
CA MET A 120 1.67 11.95 15.11
C MET A 120 0.58 12.09 16.17
N GLN A 121 -0.36 13.00 15.94
CA GLN A 121 -1.54 13.20 16.77
C GLN A 121 -2.78 12.79 15.99
N VAL A 122 -3.68 12.07 16.65
CA VAL A 122 -4.95 11.64 16.08
C VAL A 122 -6.08 12.32 16.85
N ASN A 123 -6.92 13.07 16.16
CA ASN A 123 -8.07 13.76 16.74
C ASN A 123 -9.34 13.37 15.97
N MET A 124 -10.15 12.49 16.55
CA MET A 124 -11.39 11.92 16.00
C MET A 124 -11.29 11.39 14.55
N THR A 125 -11.33 12.29 13.57
CA THR A 125 -11.28 12.00 12.12
C THR A 125 -10.09 12.63 11.42
N GLN A 126 -9.12 13.19 12.15
CA GLN A 126 -7.94 13.84 11.58
C GLN A 126 -6.65 13.31 12.18
N VAL A 127 -5.61 13.22 11.34
CA VAL A 127 -4.24 12.91 11.74
C VAL A 127 -3.33 14.06 11.37
N THR A 128 -2.57 14.57 12.33
CA THR A 128 -1.59 15.64 12.12
C THR A 128 -0.19 15.16 12.48
N PHE A 129 0.78 15.54 11.66
CA PHE A 129 2.19 15.24 11.85
C PHE A 129 2.95 16.51 12.24
N HIS A 130 3.68 16.45 13.35
CA HIS A 130 4.46 17.58 13.85
C HIS A 130 5.91 17.16 14.00
N SER A 131 6.84 18.08 13.72
CA SER A 131 8.24 17.82 14.04
C SER A 131 8.55 18.12 15.50
N ARG A 132 9.47 17.34 16.07
CA ARG A 132 10.03 17.60 17.39
C ARG A 132 11.28 18.51 17.35
N GLY A 133 11.66 19.10 16.20
CA GLY A 133 12.87 19.93 16.03
C GLY A 133 12.70 21.22 15.19
N THR A 134 13.65 22.15 15.28
CA THR A 134 13.44 23.59 14.96
C THR A 134 13.92 24.12 13.60
N ARG A 135 14.67 23.37 12.76
CA ARG A 135 15.15 23.90 11.45
C ARG A 135 14.85 23.07 10.19
N GLN A 136 14.50 21.78 10.32
CA GLN A 136 14.18 20.88 9.18
C GLN A 136 12.84 20.14 9.41
N GLY A 137 12.07 20.58 10.40
CA GLY A 137 10.97 19.79 10.94
C GLY A 137 9.80 19.57 9.99
N THR A 138 9.44 20.58 9.22
CA THR A 138 8.30 20.52 8.28
C THR A 138 8.50 19.46 7.20
N ILE A 139 9.74 19.22 6.75
CA ILE A 139 10.05 18.24 5.70
C ILE A 139 9.84 16.82 6.22
N LEU A 140 10.36 16.49 7.41
CA LEU A 140 10.18 15.16 8.00
C LEU A 140 8.72 14.86 8.33
N ALA A 141 7.99 15.86 8.83
CA ALA A 141 6.55 15.75 9.07
C ALA A 141 5.76 15.55 7.77
N GLN A 142 6.12 16.23 6.67
CA GLN A 142 5.51 16.02 5.35
C GLN A 142 5.82 14.63 4.79
N LEU A 143 7.06 14.14 4.92
CA LEU A 143 7.45 12.80 4.47
C LEU A 143 6.70 11.71 5.25
N ALA A 144 6.56 11.86 6.56
CA ALA A 144 5.76 10.96 7.40
C ALA A 144 4.27 10.99 6.99
N ARG A 145 3.74 12.18 6.68
CA ARG A 145 2.37 12.35 6.19
C ARG A 145 2.13 11.59 4.88
N GLU A 146 2.96 11.77 3.85
CA GLU A 146 2.75 11.09 2.55
C GLU A 146 2.83 9.56 2.68
N ARG A 147 3.77 9.07 3.50
CA ARG A 147 3.87 7.63 3.83
C ARG A 147 2.63 7.13 4.54
N PHE A 148 2.12 7.91 5.50
CA PHE A 148 0.89 7.60 6.20
C PHE A 148 -0.33 7.56 5.28
N VAL A 149 -0.49 8.53 4.35
CA VAL A 149 -1.61 8.55 3.40
C VAL A 149 -1.63 7.27 2.56
N THR A 150 -0.48 6.88 2.01
CA THR A 150 -0.36 5.66 1.18
C THR A 150 -0.67 4.41 1.99
N PHE A 151 -0.10 4.31 3.19
CA PHE A 151 -0.34 3.20 4.11
C PHE A 151 -1.82 3.11 4.52
N TYR A 152 -2.43 4.24 4.88
CA TYR A 152 -3.83 4.35 5.23
C TYR A 152 -4.73 3.89 4.07
N GLN A 153 -4.47 4.35 2.84
CA GLN A 153 -5.23 3.97 1.65
C GLN A 153 -5.15 2.47 1.35
N LYS A 154 -3.95 1.89 1.47
CA LYS A 154 -3.77 0.44 1.30
C LYS A 154 -4.61 -0.36 2.30
N ILE A 155 -4.62 0.05 3.56
CA ILE A 155 -5.42 -0.63 4.58
C ILE A 155 -6.92 -0.39 4.35
N ALA A 156 -7.31 0.86 4.08
CA ALA A 156 -8.70 1.25 3.87
C ALA A 156 -9.39 0.51 2.71
N THR A 157 -8.65 0.20 1.65
CA THR A 157 -9.18 -0.51 0.47
C THR A 157 -9.35 -2.01 0.69
N GLU A 158 -8.62 -2.61 1.63
CA GLU A 158 -8.69 -4.05 1.94
C GLU A 158 -9.65 -4.38 3.09
N LEU A 159 -9.97 -3.40 3.95
CA LEU A 159 -10.83 -3.59 5.12
C LEU A 159 -12.32 -3.50 4.79
N GLN A 160 -13.10 -4.30 5.50
CA GLN A 160 -14.55 -4.20 5.57
C GLN A 160 -15.01 -4.29 7.02
N SER A 161 -16.22 -3.81 7.29
CA SER A 161 -16.91 -4.00 8.57
C SER A 161 -18.24 -4.71 8.33
N ARG A 162 -18.51 -5.76 9.10
CA ARG A 162 -19.75 -6.56 9.01
C ARG A 162 -20.33 -6.77 10.40
N SER A 163 -21.66 -6.75 10.49
CA SER A 163 -22.40 -7.02 11.73
C SER A 163 -22.86 -8.47 11.80
N TYR A 164 -22.77 -9.06 12.99
CA TYR A 164 -23.16 -10.44 13.27
C TYR A 164 -23.97 -10.51 14.56
N ASN A 165 -24.99 -11.37 14.58
CA ASN A 165 -25.69 -11.73 15.81
C ASN A 165 -25.01 -12.95 16.41
N LEU A 166 -24.24 -12.76 17.48
CA LEU A 166 -23.43 -13.82 18.10
C LEU A 166 -23.60 -13.77 19.62
N ASP A 167 -23.65 -14.95 20.23
CA ASP A 167 -23.67 -15.09 21.69
C ASP A 167 -22.35 -14.57 22.30
N ALA A 168 -22.47 -13.63 23.23
CA ALA A 168 -21.36 -13.03 23.96
C ALA A 168 -20.47 -14.06 24.66
N THR A 169 -21.01 -15.21 25.05
CA THR A 169 -20.26 -16.28 25.73
C THR A 169 -19.26 -16.99 24.82
N GLN A 170 -19.50 -17.04 23.51
CA GLN A 170 -18.63 -17.72 22.54
C GLN A 170 -17.63 -16.78 21.88
N LEU A 171 -17.91 -15.47 21.90
CA LEU A 171 -17.18 -14.42 21.19
C LEU A 171 -15.67 -14.44 21.47
N GLN A 172 -15.25 -14.55 22.73
CA GLN A 172 -13.83 -14.52 23.09
C GLN A 172 -13.06 -15.70 22.49
N SER A 173 -13.67 -16.89 22.49
CA SER A 173 -13.09 -18.10 21.91
C SER A 173 -13.03 -18.04 20.37
N LEU A 174 -14.00 -17.37 19.75
CA LEU A 174 -14.04 -17.14 18.31
C LEU A 174 -12.95 -16.16 17.89
N LEU A 175 -12.84 -15.02 18.55
CA LEU A 175 -11.83 -14.00 18.24
C LEU A 175 -10.39 -14.50 18.44
N ALA A 176 -10.17 -15.41 19.39
CA ALA A 176 -8.86 -16.05 19.56
C ALA A 176 -8.41 -16.82 18.30
N LYS A 177 -9.34 -17.37 17.51
CA LYS A 177 -9.05 -18.04 16.24
C LYS A 177 -8.88 -17.08 15.06
N PHE A 178 -9.32 -15.83 15.21
CA PHE A 178 -9.25 -14.78 14.20
C PHE A 178 -8.60 -13.51 14.76
N PRO A 179 -7.31 -13.57 15.17
CA PRO A 179 -6.64 -12.46 15.84
C PRO A 179 -6.47 -11.22 14.96
N GLU A 180 -6.65 -11.33 13.64
CA GLU A 180 -6.63 -10.20 12.71
C GLU A 180 -7.94 -9.39 12.75
N LEU A 181 -9.04 -9.94 13.22
CA LEU A 181 -10.30 -9.21 13.32
C LEU A 181 -10.28 -8.24 14.50
N LEU A 182 -10.96 -7.12 14.30
CA LEU A 182 -11.15 -6.09 15.31
C LEU A 182 -12.63 -5.96 15.65
N LEU A 183 -12.95 -5.98 16.95
CA LEU A 183 -14.29 -5.64 17.42
C LEU A 183 -14.56 -4.15 17.25
N GLY A 184 -15.66 -3.81 16.59
CA GLY A 184 -16.20 -2.47 16.51
C GLY A 184 -17.05 -2.11 17.74
N ASN A 185 -17.20 -0.81 17.98
CA ASN A 185 -18.09 -0.31 19.02
C ASN A 185 -19.51 -0.24 18.45
N GLY A 186 -20.36 -1.24 18.73
CA GLY A 186 -21.75 -1.25 18.28
C GLY A 186 -22.59 -0.18 18.98
N LYS A 187 -23.37 0.60 18.22
CA LYS A 187 -24.46 1.43 18.75
C LYS A 187 -25.77 0.64 18.64
N GLY A 188 -26.23 0.10 19.76
CA GLY A 188 -27.66 -0.19 19.97
C GLY A 188 -28.18 -1.57 19.56
N LYS A 189 -27.73 -2.62 20.26
CA LYS A 189 -28.48 -3.84 20.67
C LYS A 189 -27.48 -4.77 21.36
N THR A 190 -27.89 -5.49 22.41
CA THR A 190 -26.98 -6.27 23.28
C THR A 190 -26.31 -7.47 22.59
N ASP A 191 -26.84 -7.90 21.44
CA ASP A 191 -26.43 -9.16 20.78
C ASP A 191 -25.81 -8.96 19.37
N GLU A 192 -25.75 -7.72 18.88
CA GLU A 192 -25.17 -7.39 17.56
C GLU A 192 -23.72 -6.90 17.70
N ILE A 193 -22.81 -7.61 17.05
CA ILE A 193 -21.37 -7.35 17.11
C ILE A 193 -20.87 -6.98 15.72
N THR A 194 -20.21 -5.83 15.60
CA THR A 194 -19.52 -5.44 14.37
C THR A 194 -18.08 -5.93 14.41
N LEU A 195 -17.64 -6.64 13.37
CA LEU A 195 -16.24 -7.02 13.18
C LEU A 195 -15.66 -6.28 11.98
N THR A 196 -14.47 -5.74 12.14
CA THR A 196 -13.69 -5.08 11.10
C THR A 196 -12.44 -5.89 10.81
N GLY A 197 -12.17 -6.15 9.53
CA GLY A 197 -11.00 -6.90 9.11
C GLY A 197 -10.89 -6.98 7.60
N ARG A 198 -9.83 -7.62 7.12
CA ARG A 198 -9.68 -7.87 5.68
C ARG A 198 -10.82 -8.75 5.18
N PHE A 199 -11.30 -8.49 3.98
CA PHE A 199 -12.38 -9.24 3.33
C PHE A 199 -12.22 -10.76 3.47
N VAL A 200 -11.04 -11.31 3.15
CA VAL A 200 -10.76 -12.75 3.18
C VAL A 200 -10.94 -13.35 4.58
N ILE A 201 -10.61 -12.60 5.62
CA ILE A 201 -10.74 -13.06 7.02
C ILE A 201 -12.20 -13.03 7.46
N LEU A 202 -12.99 -12.05 7.02
CA LEU A 202 -14.42 -11.96 7.32
C LEU A 202 -15.23 -13.07 6.64
N GLU A 203 -14.91 -13.43 5.39
CA GLU A 203 -15.52 -14.58 4.71
C GLU A 203 -15.26 -15.89 5.45
N ARG A 204 -14.01 -16.12 5.88
CA ARG A 204 -13.66 -17.30 6.69
C ARG A 204 -14.41 -17.34 8.01
N PHE A 205 -14.54 -16.19 8.66
CA PHE A 205 -15.29 -16.07 9.90
C PHE A 205 -16.76 -16.45 9.69
N GLU A 206 -17.37 -16.00 8.59
CA GLU A 206 -18.74 -16.35 8.23
C GLU A 206 -18.97 -17.82 7.96
N GLU A 207 -18.09 -18.45 7.20
CA GLU A 207 -18.16 -19.90 6.96
C GLU A 207 -18.01 -20.69 8.28
N PHE A 208 -17.12 -20.22 9.15
CA PHE A 208 -16.88 -20.83 10.45
C PHE A 208 -18.13 -20.80 11.33
N ILE A 209 -18.84 -19.66 11.41
CA ILE A 209 -20.08 -19.55 12.20
C ILE A 209 -21.28 -20.26 11.54
N LYS A 210 -21.31 -20.36 10.20
CA LYS A 210 -22.39 -21.05 9.45
C LYS A 210 -22.26 -22.59 9.49
N SER A 211 -21.09 -23.13 9.83
CA SER A 211 -20.81 -24.58 9.82
C SER A 211 -20.44 -25.16 11.19
N PRO A 212 -21.35 -25.23 12.17
CA PRO A 212 -21.04 -25.72 13.52
C PRO A 212 -20.79 -27.26 13.63
N GLY A 213 -20.83 -27.99 12.51
CA GLY A 213 -21.08 -29.44 12.44
C GLY A 213 -19.93 -30.37 12.02
N LYS A 214 -18.65 -29.97 12.04
CA LYS A 214 -17.53 -30.93 11.96
C LYS A 214 -16.65 -30.82 13.20
N ARG A 215 -17.21 -31.22 14.33
CA ARG A 215 -16.48 -31.39 15.60
C ARG A 215 -15.73 -32.71 15.54
N SER A 216 -14.44 -32.69 15.23
CA SER A 216 -13.53 -33.75 15.68
C SER A 216 -13.15 -33.44 17.13
N SER A 217 -13.87 -34.06 18.07
CA SER A 217 -13.43 -34.12 19.47
C SER A 217 -12.02 -34.74 19.54
N PRO A 218 -11.17 -34.29 20.49
CA PRO A 218 -9.89 -34.95 20.74
C PRO A 218 -10.18 -36.38 21.21
N ARG A 219 -9.82 -37.39 20.41
CA ARG A 219 -9.81 -38.77 20.87
C ARG A 219 -8.77 -38.88 21.98
N GLN A 220 -9.23 -39.09 23.20
CA GLN A 220 -8.42 -39.70 24.26
C GLN A 220 -7.88 -41.02 23.71
N ILE A 221 -6.56 -41.10 23.51
CA ILE A 221 -5.87 -42.37 23.40
C ILE A 221 -5.28 -42.61 24.79
N ASN A 222 -5.94 -43.50 25.52
CA ASN A 222 -5.34 -44.16 26.67
C ASN A 222 -4.17 -45.00 26.16
N HIS A 223 -2.95 -44.72 26.62
CA HIS A 223 -1.91 -45.74 26.68
C HIS A 223 -1.36 -45.81 28.09
N THR A 224 -1.65 -46.96 28.69
CA THR A 224 -1.12 -47.48 29.93
C THR A 224 0.41 -47.55 29.90
N VAL A 225 0.99 -47.27 31.06
CA VAL A 225 2.41 -47.38 31.38
C VAL A 225 2.85 -48.85 31.24
N ASP A 226 3.99 -49.09 30.62
CA ASP A 226 4.86 -50.15 31.13
C ASP A 226 6.35 -49.79 30.96
N MET A 227 7.08 -49.95 32.06
CA MET A 227 8.47 -49.60 32.21
C MET A 227 9.37 -50.79 31.87
N SER A 228 10.33 -50.58 30.97
CA SER A 228 11.59 -51.32 31.02
C SER A 228 12.70 -50.55 30.30
N ALA A 229 13.78 -50.33 31.03
CA ALA A 229 14.95 -49.56 30.64
C ALA A 229 15.85 -50.34 29.67
N THR A 230 16.42 -49.66 28.67
CA THR A 230 17.84 -49.79 28.33
C THR A 230 18.31 -48.61 27.48
N ALA A 231 19.46 -48.05 27.87
CA ALA A 231 20.09 -46.91 27.22
C ALA A 231 20.77 -47.32 25.90
N SER A 232 20.63 -46.49 24.86
CA SER A 232 21.76 -46.22 23.96
C SER A 232 21.55 -44.95 23.16
N ARG A 233 22.59 -44.10 23.19
CA ARG A 233 22.71 -42.81 22.49
C ARG A 233 22.67 -43.02 20.99
N GLN A 234 21.88 -42.20 20.26
CA GLN A 234 22.30 -41.69 18.95
C GLN A 234 21.47 -40.48 18.48
N LYS A 235 22.18 -39.36 18.30
CA LYS A 235 22.03 -38.31 17.27
C LYS A 235 20.64 -37.67 17.09
N LEU A 236 20.45 -36.54 17.79
CA LEU A 236 19.54 -35.47 17.39
C LEU A 236 19.96 -34.94 16.01
N GLN A 237 19.27 -35.37 14.95
CA GLN A 237 19.16 -34.61 13.72
C GLN A 237 17.96 -33.69 13.86
N ASP A 238 18.26 -32.41 14.04
CA ASP A 238 17.35 -31.29 13.89
C ASP A 238 16.81 -31.29 12.44
N LYS A 239 15.60 -31.83 12.25
CA LYS A 239 14.80 -31.67 11.03
C LYS A 239 13.81 -30.54 11.26
N SER A 240 14.27 -29.31 11.09
CA SER A 240 13.43 -28.14 10.96
C SER A 240 12.96 -27.97 9.50
N LEU A 241 11.98 -28.78 9.06
CA LEU A 241 11.31 -28.63 7.76
C LEU A 241 9.77 -28.80 7.80
N ASP A 242 9.13 -28.61 8.95
CA ASP A 242 7.66 -28.76 9.07
C ASP A 242 6.90 -27.41 9.02
N LYS A 243 7.20 -26.54 8.05
CA LYS A 243 6.42 -25.30 7.82
C LYS A 243 5.44 -25.39 6.64
N GLU A 244 5.44 -26.49 5.88
CA GLU A 244 4.62 -26.64 4.67
C GLU A 244 3.37 -27.52 4.86
N GLU A 245 3.08 -27.98 6.08
CA GLU A 245 1.95 -28.89 6.32
C GLU A 245 0.68 -28.16 6.79
N THR A 246 0.68 -26.84 6.99
CA THR A 246 -0.52 -26.09 7.40
C THR A 246 -1.03 -25.17 6.29
N CYS A 247 -2.33 -25.21 6.00
CA CYS A 247 -2.94 -24.37 4.97
C CYS A 247 -3.11 -22.94 5.49
N SER A 248 -2.54 -21.92 4.84
CA SER A 248 -2.71 -20.52 5.27
C SER A 248 -4.14 -19.96 5.10
N ILE A 249 -5.01 -20.67 4.36
CA ILE A 249 -6.41 -20.27 4.18
C ILE A 249 -7.29 -20.79 5.31
N CYS A 250 -7.22 -22.07 5.70
CA CYS A 250 -8.05 -22.58 6.80
C CYS A 250 -7.31 -22.67 8.14
N LEU A 251 -5.98 -22.58 8.14
CA LEU A 251 -5.07 -22.79 9.26
C LEU A 251 -5.11 -24.22 9.83
N GLU A 252 -5.61 -25.18 9.05
CA GLU A 252 -5.62 -26.60 9.39
C GLU A 252 -4.47 -27.33 8.69
N GLU A 253 -4.11 -28.50 9.23
CA GLU A 253 -3.13 -29.39 8.63
C GLU A 253 -3.63 -29.91 7.26
N MET A 254 -2.75 -29.84 6.26
CA MET A 254 -3.04 -30.19 4.89
C MET A 254 -2.89 -31.68 4.67
N VAL A 255 -4.01 -32.35 4.42
CA VAL A 255 -4.00 -33.75 3.98
C VAL A 255 -3.39 -33.83 2.58
N LYS A 256 -2.22 -34.49 2.44
CA LYS A 256 -1.46 -34.59 1.17
C LYS A 256 -2.32 -34.94 -0.06
N SER A 257 -3.32 -35.82 0.08
CA SER A 257 -4.22 -36.22 -1.02
C SER A 257 -5.25 -35.16 -1.43
N LYS A 258 -5.44 -34.11 -0.63
CA LYS A 258 -6.34 -32.96 -0.89
C LYS A 258 -5.59 -31.64 -0.96
N THR A 259 -4.27 -31.68 -1.13
CA THR A 259 -3.43 -30.50 -1.27
C THR A 259 -3.24 -30.17 -2.75
N LYS A 260 -3.29 -28.88 -3.07
CA LYS A 260 -2.94 -28.37 -4.40
C LYS A 260 -1.81 -27.37 -4.28
N THR A 261 -0.74 -27.61 -5.03
CA THR A 261 0.43 -26.74 -5.13
C THR A 261 0.33 -25.88 -6.37
N LEU A 262 0.49 -24.57 -6.20
CA LEU A 262 0.41 -23.62 -7.30
C LEU A 262 1.70 -23.61 -8.13
N GLU A 263 1.58 -23.72 -9.46
CA GLU A 263 2.74 -24.00 -10.33
C GLU A 263 3.77 -22.88 -10.40
N LYS A 264 3.34 -21.60 -10.39
CA LYS A 264 4.25 -20.44 -10.56
C LYS A 264 5.01 -20.10 -9.29
N CYS A 265 4.38 -20.26 -8.11
CA CYS A 265 4.93 -19.81 -6.83
C CYS A 265 5.15 -20.93 -5.80
N LYS A 266 4.79 -22.16 -6.12
CA LYS A 266 4.99 -23.38 -5.29
C LYS A 266 4.34 -23.40 -3.90
N HIS A 267 3.54 -22.39 -3.55
CA HIS A 267 2.70 -22.41 -2.35
C HIS A 267 1.61 -23.48 -2.45
N SER A 268 1.37 -24.18 -1.34
CA SER A 268 0.42 -25.29 -1.22
C SER A 268 -0.76 -24.92 -0.33
N PHE A 269 -1.95 -25.41 -0.70
CA PHE A 269 -3.20 -25.16 0.02
C PHE A 269 -4.12 -26.39 -0.05
N CYS A 270 -5.10 -26.49 0.84
CA CYS A 270 -6.23 -27.41 0.63
C CYS A 270 -6.94 -27.07 -0.69
N ASN A 271 -7.24 -28.07 -1.51
CA ASN A 271 -7.83 -27.92 -2.84
C ASN A 271 -9.14 -27.10 -2.79
N ASP A 272 -10.03 -27.43 -1.86
CA ASP A 272 -11.30 -26.73 -1.67
C ASP A 272 -11.11 -25.27 -1.21
N CYS A 273 -10.10 -25.01 -0.38
CA CYS A 273 -9.79 -23.64 0.06
C CYS A 273 -9.25 -22.80 -1.10
N LEU A 274 -8.35 -23.37 -1.89
CA LEU A 274 -7.78 -22.70 -3.05
C LEU A 274 -8.83 -22.43 -4.12
N LYS A 275 -9.73 -23.39 -4.38
CA LYS A 275 -10.83 -23.23 -5.33
C LYS A 275 -11.73 -22.05 -4.94
N ARG A 276 -12.19 -22.01 -3.68
CA ARG A 276 -13.00 -20.89 -3.17
C ARG A 276 -12.27 -19.55 -3.22
N ALA A 277 -10.98 -19.53 -2.85
CA ALA A 277 -10.18 -18.32 -2.95
C ALA A 277 -10.08 -17.81 -4.40
N PHE A 278 -9.91 -18.70 -5.37
CA PHE A 278 -9.78 -18.35 -6.79
C PHE A 278 -11.10 -17.93 -7.44
N GLU A 279 -12.25 -18.44 -6.95
CA GLU A 279 -13.58 -17.95 -7.35
C GLU A 279 -13.78 -16.47 -7.00
N ILE A 280 -13.17 -16.01 -5.90
CA ILE A 280 -13.18 -14.61 -5.48
C ILE A 280 -12.14 -13.79 -6.25
N LYS A 281 -10.87 -14.21 -6.17
CA LYS A 281 -9.75 -13.52 -6.81
C LYS A 281 -8.68 -14.55 -7.16
N PRO A 282 -8.30 -14.69 -8.44
CA PRO A 282 -7.36 -15.72 -8.87
C PRO A 282 -5.91 -15.30 -8.59
N VAL A 283 -5.59 -15.06 -7.31
CA VAL A 283 -4.25 -14.74 -6.80
C VAL A 283 -3.86 -15.72 -5.72
N CYS A 284 -2.58 -16.06 -5.64
CA CYS A 284 -2.06 -16.86 -4.54
C CYS A 284 -2.31 -16.14 -3.20
N PRO A 285 -3.04 -16.74 -2.23
CA PRO A 285 -3.31 -16.10 -0.94
C PRO A 285 -2.06 -15.80 -0.10
N THR A 286 -0.94 -16.47 -0.38
CA THR A 286 0.33 -16.27 0.35
C THR A 286 1.19 -15.16 -0.24
N CYS A 287 1.31 -15.07 -1.57
CA CYS A 287 2.27 -14.16 -2.21
C CYS A 287 1.68 -13.23 -3.28
N GLY A 288 0.38 -13.33 -3.57
CA GLY A 288 -0.30 -12.44 -4.53
C GLY A 288 -0.05 -12.74 -6.02
N VAL A 289 0.75 -13.76 -6.36
CA VAL A 289 0.98 -14.15 -7.77
C VAL A 289 -0.36 -14.47 -8.46
N ILE A 290 -0.56 -13.90 -9.66
CA ILE A 290 -1.81 -13.98 -10.42
C ILE A 290 -1.88 -15.27 -11.24
N TYR A 291 -3.02 -15.98 -11.17
CA TYR A 291 -3.32 -17.24 -11.84
C TYR A 291 -4.51 -17.17 -12.82
N GLY A 292 -5.18 -16.02 -12.91
CA GLY A 292 -6.32 -15.80 -13.82
C GLY A 292 -6.56 -14.32 -14.07
N ALA A 293 -7.58 -14.00 -14.87
CA ALA A 293 -7.94 -12.62 -15.14
C ALA A 293 -8.45 -11.94 -13.86
N LEU A 294 -7.83 -10.83 -13.48
CA LEU A 294 -8.33 -10.03 -12.36
C LEU A 294 -9.56 -9.25 -12.79
N LYS A 295 -10.48 -9.06 -11.86
CA LYS A 295 -11.61 -8.17 -12.02
C LYS A 295 -11.60 -7.17 -10.88
N GLY A 296 -11.62 -5.89 -11.22
CA GLY A 296 -11.63 -4.81 -10.22
C GLY A 296 -13.03 -4.37 -9.81
N THR A 297 -13.03 -3.29 -9.04
CA THR A 297 -14.19 -2.70 -8.36
C THR A 297 -14.59 -1.35 -8.96
N GLN A 298 -14.15 -1.01 -10.18
CA GLN A 298 -14.68 0.15 -10.91
C GLN A 298 -16.21 0.04 -11.04
N PRO A 299 -17.01 1.08 -10.76
CA PRO A 299 -18.45 1.00 -10.92
C PRO A 299 -18.89 0.62 -12.35
N LYS A 300 -19.99 -0.14 -12.44
CA LYS A 300 -20.60 -0.50 -13.73
C LYS A 300 -21.24 0.73 -14.38
N GLY A 301 -21.42 0.70 -15.69
CA GLY A 301 -22.03 1.81 -16.45
C GLY A 301 -21.06 2.95 -16.77
N GLY A 302 -19.76 2.76 -16.50
CA GLY A 302 -18.72 3.67 -16.96
C GLY A 302 -18.49 3.60 -18.48
N ASN A 303 -18.06 4.72 -19.06
CA ASN A 303 -17.68 4.83 -20.47
C ASN A 303 -16.22 5.31 -20.59
N MET A 304 -15.51 4.75 -21.58
CA MET A 304 -14.18 5.16 -22.00
C MET A 304 -14.24 5.53 -23.49
N LYS A 305 -14.09 6.82 -23.80
CA LYS A 305 -14.11 7.35 -25.18
C LYS A 305 -12.72 7.80 -25.59
N ILE A 306 -12.30 7.40 -26.79
CA ILE A 306 -11.00 7.76 -27.37
C ILE A 306 -11.22 8.79 -28.47
N THR A 307 -10.43 9.86 -28.46
CA THR A 307 -10.35 10.87 -29.52
C THR A 307 -8.88 11.18 -29.82
N TYR A 308 -8.61 11.81 -30.95
CA TYR A 308 -7.26 12.10 -31.42
C TYR A 308 -7.10 13.59 -31.72
N ASP A 309 -5.95 14.14 -31.36
CA ASP A 309 -5.55 15.52 -31.64
C ASP A 309 -4.22 15.51 -32.42
N LYS A 310 -4.05 16.45 -33.35
CA LYS A 310 -2.84 16.62 -34.14
C LYS A 310 -1.72 17.28 -33.35
N LEU A 311 -2.04 18.00 -32.27
CA LEU A 311 -1.05 18.65 -31.43
C LEU A 311 -0.20 17.60 -30.69
N SER A 312 1.11 17.80 -30.69
CA SER A 312 2.07 16.92 -30.02
C SER A 312 2.12 17.15 -28.50
N LEU A 313 2.49 16.11 -27.75
CA LEU A 313 2.88 16.23 -26.34
C LEU A 313 4.38 16.57 -26.23
N PRO A 314 4.81 17.33 -25.22
CA PRO A 314 6.23 17.55 -24.96
C PRO A 314 7.02 16.23 -24.84
N GLY A 315 8.12 16.11 -25.58
CA GLY A 315 8.94 14.89 -25.71
C GLY A 315 8.47 13.91 -26.79
N TYR A 316 7.40 14.22 -27.52
CA TYR A 316 6.84 13.43 -28.60
C TYR A 316 6.48 14.31 -29.81
N GLU A 317 7.34 15.25 -30.16
CA GLU A 317 7.07 16.34 -31.12
C GLU A 317 6.62 15.85 -32.51
N ASN A 318 7.04 14.64 -32.92
CA ASN A 318 6.71 14.04 -34.21
C ASN A 318 5.38 13.26 -34.24
N TYR A 319 4.62 13.24 -33.14
CA TYR A 319 3.42 12.43 -32.98
C TYR A 319 2.22 13.29 -32.54
N GLY A 320 1.01 12.85 -32.90
CA GLY A 320 -0.23 13.42 -32.37
C GLY A 320 -0.45 13.07 -30.89
N THR A 321 -1.63 13.39 -30.37
CA THR A 321 -2.06 13.02 -29.01
C THR A 321 -3.31 12.17 -29.06
N ILE A 322 -3.29 11.04 -28.38
CA ILE A 322 -4.48 10.26 -28.02
C ILE A 322 -5.07 10.86 -26.75
N ILE A 323 -6.35 11.19 -26.79
CA ILE A 323 -7.13 11.71 -25.67
C ILE A 323 -8.12 10.64 -25.22
N ILE A 324 -8.04 10.25 -23.96
CA ILE A 324 -8.91 9.26 -23.34
C ILE A 324 -9.84 9.99 -22.37
N ASN A 325 -11.14 9.90 -22.60
CA ASN A 325 -12.17 10.49 -21.75
C ASN A 325 -12.92 9.37 -21.03
N TYR A 326 -12.79 9.36 -19.70
CA TYR A 326 -13.53 8.47 -18.83
C TYR A 326 -14.72 9.20 -18.22
N VAL A 327 -15.88 8.55 -18.21
CA VAL A 327 -17.09 9.02 -17.54
C VAL A 327 -17.62 7.87 -16.69
N ILE A 328 -17.54 8.00 -15.37
CA ILE A 328 -18.20 7.11 -14.42
C ILE A 328 -19.33 7.90 -13.76
N PRO A 329 -20.61 7.55 -13.99
CA PRO A 329 -21.72 8.26 -13.37
C PRO A 329 -21.79 8.01 -11.86
N ASP A 330 -22.46 8.92 -11.16
CA ASP A 330 -22.89 8.71 -9.77
C ASP A 330 -23.71 7.42 -9.65
N GLY A 331 -23.71 6.82 -8.47
CA GLY A 331 -24.47 5.59 -8.27
C GLY A 331 -24.49 5.13 -6.83
N VAL A 332 -24.85 3.85 -6.65
CA VAL A 332 -24.95 3.20 -5.35
C VAL A 332 -23.92 2.09 -5.26
N GLN A 333 -23.25 2.02 -4.12
CA GLN A 333 -22.23 1.03 -3.84
C GLN A 333 -22.83 -0.39 -3.76
N ARG A 334 -22.15 -1.34 -4.39
CA ARG A 334 -22.52 -2.76 -4.41
C ARG A 334 -21.67 -3.52 -3.39
N ASP A 335 -21.91 -4.82 -3.25
CA ASP A 335 -21.25 -5.68 -2.25
C ASP A 335 -19.72 -5.70 -2.39
N GLU A 336 -19.19 -5.43 -3.59
CA GLU A 336 -17.76 -5.31 -3.83
C GLU A 336 -17.12 -3.98 -3.37
N HIS A 337 -17.91 -2.98 -2.97
CA HIS A 337 -17.42 -1.66 -2.59
C HIS A 337 -17.34 -1.49 -1.06
N PRO A 338 -16.61 -0.48 -0.55
CA PRO A 338 -16.37 -0.32 0.90
C PRO A 338 -17.64 -0.11 1.75
N ASN A 339 -18.68 0.53 1.21
CA ASN A 339 -19.93 0.80 1.92
C ASN A 339 -21.15 0.38 1.07
N PRO A 340 -21.49 -0.91 0.97
CA PRO A 340 -22.64 -1.38 0.19
C PRO A 340 -23.93 -0.65 0.56
N GLY A 341 -24.74 -0.30 -0.45
CA GLY A 341 -26.00 0.44 -0.29
C GLY A 341 -25.87 1.96 -0.13
N LYS A 342 -24.67 2.50 0.15
CA LYS A 342 -24.45 3.96 0.20
C LYS A 342 -24.25 4.55 -1.20
N PRO A 343 -24.64 5.82 -1.44
CA PRO A 343 -24.30 6.49 -2.68
C PRO A 343 -22.79 6.68 -2.81
N TYR A 344 -22.30 6.80 -4.05
CA TYR A 344 -20.97 7.29 -4.36
C TYR A 344 -21.05 8.39 -5.43
N GLN A 345 -20.13 9.35 -5.36
CA GLN A 345 -19.95 10.37 -6.40
C GLN A 345 -19.08 9.81 -7.52
N GLY A 346 -19.56 9.92 -8.75
CA GLY A 346 -18.89 9.56 -9.99
C GLY A 346 -17.69 10.46 -10.31
N ALA A 347 -17.10 10.26 -11.49
CA ALA A 347 -15.97 11.04 -11.96
C ALA A 347 -15.96 11.18 -13.47
N VAL A 348 -15.55 12.36 -13.94
CA VAL A 348 -15.17 12.62 -15.32
C VAL A 348 -13.69 12.93 -15.35
N ARG A 349 -12.92 12.21 -16.17
CA ARG A 349 -11.46 12.37 -16.23
C ARG A 349 -10.95 12.27 -17.65
N THR A 350 -10.00 13.12 -17.98
CA THR A 350 -9.30 13.11 -19.26
C THR A 350 -7.85 12.71 -19.03
N ALA A 351 -7.33 11.84 -19.90
CA ALA A 351 -5.94 11.43 -19.91
C ALA A 351 -5.35 11.51 -21.33
N TYR A 352 -4.02 11.62 -21.40
CA TYR A 352 -3.29 11.83 -22.65
C TYR A 352 -2.22 10.76 -22.85
N LEU A 353 -2.07 10.29 -24.08
CA LEU A 353 -0.95 9.46 -24.54
C LEU A 353 -0.42 10.04 -25.85
N PRO A 354 0.87 9.89 -26.18
CA PRO A 354 1.35 10.20 -27.53
C PRO A 354 0.74 9.21 -28.54
N ASP A 355 0.34 9.70 -29.71
CA ASP A 355 -0.14 8.88 -30.81
C ASP A 355 1.05 8.28 -31.59
N CYS A 356 1.82 7.46 -30.89
CA CYS A 356 2.94 6.70 -31.42
C CYS A 356 2.71 5.19 -31.20
N THR A 357 3.60 4.35 -31.71
CA THR A 357 3.49 2.89 -31.56
C THR A 357 3.40 2.45 -30.10
N GLU A 358 4.23 3.02 -29.22
CA GLU A 358 4.22 2.68 -27.80
C GLU A 358 2.98 3.22 -27.08
N GLY A 359 2.54 4.44 -27.40
CA GLY A 359 1.32 5.01 -26.82
C GLY A 359 0.07 4.24 -27.22
N ASN A 360 -0.03 3.76 -28.46
CA ASN A 360 -1.12 2.90 -28.91
C ASN A 360 -1.09 1.52 -28.22
N LYS A 361 0.10 0.97 -27.94
CA LYS A 361 0.23 -0.23 -27.11
C LYS A 361 -0.35 0.00 -25.71
N VAL A 362 0.05 1.09 -25.04
CA VAL A 362 -0.48 1.46 -23.73
C VAL A 362 -2.00 1.68 -23.78
N LEU A 363 -2.53 2.33 -24.81
CA LEU A 363 -3.97 2.52 -25.00
C LEU A 363 -4.72 1.19 -24.97
N ASN A 364 -4.24 0.17 -25.68
CA ASN A 364 -4.90 -1.14 -25.73
C ASN A 364 -4.89 -1.84 -24.37
N LEU A 365 -3.80 -1.73 -23.62
CA LEU A 365 -3.72 -2.25 -22.25
C LEU A 365 -4.67 -1.50 -21.30
N LEU A 366 -4.79 -0.18 -21.44
CA LEU A 366 -5.73 0.62 -20.65
C LEU A 366 -7.19 0.28 -20.97
N LYS A 367 -7.53 0.01 -22.24
CA LYS A 367 -8.85 -0.51 -22.63
C LYS A 367 -9.13 -1.84 -21.93
N GLN A 368 -8.18 -2.77 -21.98
CA GLN A 368 -8.32 -4.06 -21.30
C GLN A 368 -8.48 -3.89 -19.79
N ALA A 369 -7.70 -3.02 -19.15
CA ALA A 369 -7.82 -2.72 -17.73
C ALA A 369 -9.20 -2.12 -17.38
N PHE A 370 -9.72 -1.23 -18.23
CA PHE A 370 -11.04 -0.63 -18.05
C PHE A 370 -12.16 -1.67 -18.18
N ASP A 371 -12.09 -2.54 -19.19
CA ASP A 371 -13.05 -3.64 -19.40
C ASP A 371 -13.03 -4.64 -18.23
N GLN A 372 -11.84 -4.88 -17.66
CA GLN A 372 -11.65 -5.68 -16.45
C GLN A 372 -11.97 -4.93 -15.15
N ARG A 373 -12.50 -3.69 -15.22
CA ARG A 373 -12.89 -2.86 -14.06
C ARG A 373 -11.71 -2.47 -13.14
N LEU A 374 -10.48 -2.42 -13.67
CA LEU A 374 -9.25 -2.19 -12.91
C LEU A 374 -8.78 -0.73 -12.93
N THR A 375 -9.32 0.14 -13.79
CA THR A 375 -8.87 1.54 -13.92
C THR A 375 -9.29 2.41 -12.74
N PHE A 376 -10.51 2.19 -12.24
CA PHE A 376 -11.08 2.94 -11.12
C PHE A 376 -11.51 2.03 -9.96
N THR A 377 -11.83 2.64 -8.84
CA THR A 377 -12.52 2.02 -7.69
C THR A 377 -13.39 3.08 -6.99
N VAL A 378 -14.22 2.66 -6.05
CA VAL A 378 -14.89 3.56 -5.10
C VAL A 378 -14.11 3.55 -3.78
N GLY A 379 -13.79 4.73 -3.25
CA GLY A 379 -13.06 4.82 -2.00
C GLY A 379 -12.80 6.25 -1.54
N TYR A 380 -11.66 6.44 -0.89
CA TYR A 380 -11.16 7.71 -0.38
C TYR A 380 -10.26 8.41 -1.40
N SER A 381 -10.56 9.65 -1.73
CA SER A 381 -9.71 10.50 -2.57
C SER A 381 -8.64 11.21 -1.74
N SER A 382 -7.36 10.87 -1.94
CA SER A 382 -6.25 11.57 -1.28
C SER A 382 -6.17 13.05 -1.64
N THR A 383 -6.55 13.41 -2.87
CA THR A 383 -6.47 14.81 -3.36
C THR A 383 -7.57 15.69 -2.77
N THR A 384 -8.76 15.15 -2.51
CA THR A 384 -9.92 15.95 -2.08
C THR A 384 -10.38 15.65 -0.66
N GLY A 385 -9.83 14.63 0.00
CA GLY A 385 -10.24 14.20 1.34
C GLY A 385 -11.62 13.54 1.40
N LYS A 386 -12.25 13.22 0.27
CA LYS A 386 -13.63 12.71 0.22
C LYS A 386 -13.69 11.19 0.19
N ASN A 387 -14.57 10.63 1.01
CA ASN A 387 -14.99 9.23 0.97
C ASN A 387 -16.16 9.01 0.00
N ASN A 388 -16.38 7.76 -0.39
CA ASN A 388 -17.47 7.34 -1.29
C ASN A 388 -17.42 8.07 -2.64
N VAL A 389 -16.23 8.19 -3.22
CA VAL A 389 -16.04 8.80 -4.54
C VAL A 389 -15.26 7.86 -5.45
N VAL A 390 -15.42 8.05 -6.76
CA VAL A 390 -14.62 7.33 -7.76
C VAL A 390 -13.18 7.83 -7.76
N THR A 391 -12.23 6.93 -7.58
CA THR A 391 -10.78 7.21 -7.53
C THR A 391 -10.00 6.34 -8.51
N TRP A 392 -8.76 6.75 -8.84
CA TRP A 392 -7.84 5.91 -9.63
C TRP A 392 -7.49 4.65 -8.82
N ASN A 393 -7.22 3.53 -9.50
CA ASN A 393 -6.91 2.24 -8.87
C ASN A 393 -5.49 1.76 -9.24
N ASP A 394 -4.48 2.54 -8.83
CA ASP A 394 -3.04 2.31 -9.01
C ASP A 394 -2.55 2.12 -10.46
N ILE A 395 -3.29 2.68 -11.43
CA ILE A 395 -2.84 2.79 -12.82
C ILE A 395 -2.73 4.28 -13.14
N HIS A 396 -1.51 4.80 -13.19
CA HIS A 396 -1.28 6.23 -13.35
C HIS A 396 -1.62 6.70 -14.75
N HIS A 397 -2.35 7.82 -14.80
CA HIS A 397 -2.75 8.48 -16.03
C HIS A 397 -2.14 9.88 -16.10
N LYS A 398 -1.74 10.30 -17.30
CA LYS A 398 -1.33 11.67 -17.56
C LYS A 398 -2.56 12.54 -17.77
N THR A 399 -2.92 13.31 -16.75
CA THR A 399 -4.14 14.16 -16.74
C THR A 399 -3.85 15.60 -17.16
N CYS A 400 -2.58 15.95 -17.34
CA CYS A 400 -2.13 17.22 -17.91
C CYS A 400 -1.30 16.96 -19.18
N ARG A 401 -1.36 17.86 -20.16
CA ARG A 401 -0.48 17.79 -21.35
C ARG A 401 0.93 18.33 -21.07
N TYR A 402 1.10 19.11 -20.02
CA TYR A 402 2.33 19.84 -19.69
C TYR A 402 2.67 19.73 -18.20
N GLY A 403 3.80 20.29 -17.78
CA GLY A 403 4.21 20.39 -16.38
C GLY A 403 4.96 19.17 -15.84
N GLY A 404 5.27 18.20 -16.69
CA GLY A 404 6.06 17.02 -16.34
C GLY A 404 5.40 16.12 -15.29
N PRO A 405 6.16 15.20 -14.68
CA PRO A 405 5.62 14.18 -13.79
C PRO A 405 4.89 14.75 -12.56
N THR A 406 5.37 15.86 -12.00
CA THR A 406 4.80 16.49 -10.79
C THR A 406 3.41 17.07 -11.02
N ALA A 407 3.11 17.50 -12.23
CA ALA A 407 1.78 17.96 -12.65
C ALA A 407 0.94 16.85 -13.30
N TYR A 408 1.36 15.59 -13.19
CA TYR A 408 0.74 14.47 -13.91
C TYR A 408 0.70 14.68 -15.43
N GLY A 409 1.72 15.34 -15.99
CA GLY A 409 1.81 15.64 -17.41
C GLY A 409 3.14 15.33 -18.06
N TYR A 410 3.38 15.94 -19.21
CA TYR A 410 4.55 15.73 -20.06
C TYR A 410 5.49 16.97 -20.03
N PRO A 411 6.79 16.82 -20.34
CA PRO A 411 7.47 15.59 -20.73
C PRO A 411 7.69 14.64 -19.53
N ASP A 412 7.55 13.34 -19.76
CA ASP A 412 7.89 12.28 -18.80
C ASP A 412 8.41 11.07 -19.58
N PRO A 413 9.74 10.97 -19.79
CA PRO A 413 10.32 9.94 -20.66
C PRO A 413 10.15 8.51 -20.11
N TYR A 414 9.76 8.36 -18.85
CA TYR A 414 9.61 7.05 -18.20
C TYR A 414 8.15 6.63 -18.02
N TYR A 415 7.19 7.48 -18.39
CA TYR A 415 5.77 7.21 -18.13
C TYR A 415 5.25 5.95 -18.83
N LEU A 416 5.45 5.82 -20.15
CA LEU A 416 4.90 4.69 -20.91
C LEU A 416 5.43 3.34 -20.43
N LYS A 417 6.69 3.28 -20.02
CA LYS A 417 7.28 2.10 -19.39
C LYS A 417 6.63 1.81 -18.03
N ARG A 418 6.56 2.82 -17.16
CA ARG A 418 6.03 2.70 -15.79
C ARG A 418 4.57 2.24 -15.79
N VAL A 419 3.72 2.82 -16.63
CA VAL A 419 2.30 2.42 -16.70
C VAL A 419 2.15 0.99 -17.22
N GLN A 420 2.99 0.53 -18.15
CA GLN A 420 3.02 -0.89 -18.56
C GLN A 420 3.39 -1.81 -17.39
N GLU A 421 4.33 -1.41 -16.54
CA GLU A 421 4.70 -2.17 -15.33
C GLU A 421 3.56 -2.21 -14.31
N GLU A 422 2.87 -1.09 -14.08
CA GLU A 422 1.67 -1.02 -13.24
C GLU A 422 0.54 -1.91 -13.75
N LEU A 423 0.28 -1.87 -15.06
CA LEU A 423 -0.70 -2.73 -15.74
C LEU A 423 -0.34 -4.22 -15.60
N LYS A 424 0.94 -4.55 -15.75
CA LYS A 424 1.45 -5.91 -15.56
C LYS A 424 1.24 -6.43 -14.14
N VAL A 425 1.43 -5.58 -13.12
CA VAL A 425 1.13 -5.91 -11.71
C VAL A 425 -0.36 -6.17 -11.51
N LYS A 426 -1.24 -5.54 -12.31
CA LYS A 426 -2.69 -5.80 -12.34
C LYS A 426 -3.08 -6.96 -13.27
N GLY A 427 -2.13 -7.70 -13.84
CA GLY A 427 -2.38 -8.86 -14.70
C GLY A 427 -2.76 -8.54 -16.15
N ILE A 428 -2.41 -7.34 -16.63
CA ILE A 428 -2.64 -6.86 -18.00
C ILE A 428 -1.30 -6.87 -18.76
N TYR A 429 -1.24 -7.54 -19.91
CA TYR A 429 0.02 -7.87 -20.61
C TYR A 429 0.08 -7.35 -22.05
#